data_AF-H1UUV5-F1
#
_entry.id   AF-H1UUV5-F1
#
_cell.length_a   1.000
_cell.length_b   1.000
_cell.length_c   1.000
_cell.angle_alpha   90.00
_cell.angle_beta   90.00
_cell.angle_gamma   90.00
#
_symmetry.space_group_name_H-M   'P 1'
#
loop_
_entity.id
_entity.type
_entity.pdbx_description
1 polymer ?
#
loop_
_entity_poly.entity_id
_entity_poly.type
_entity_poly.pdbx_seq_one_letter_code
_entity_poly.pdbx_strand_id
1 'polypeptide(L)'
;METGHIDTLLERYLVLLDEYTTLRERLTRAQVGMYQNIARANFSAERGVRYGPDYYDERMRASRVLAVSVDGRNVPRFEIVQPADAVTEPKAMGTNEARNPKDKGRSRSDADEAPDYAAGEATFADEVKDEKEANGEEVEKTKKQKKGNSDPLRWFGILAPLPLRQAQTLSVHIVEDVIPRLVSVDAEMKDVEIE
;
A
#
# COMPACT_ATOMS: atom_id res chain seq x y z
N MET A 1 -51.43 4.78 -8.10
CA MET A 1 -50.20 5.48 -8.50
C MET A 1 -48.99 5.04 -7.66
N GLU A 2 -49.17 4.36 -6.52
CA GLU A 2 -48.07 3.93 -5.64
C GLU A 2 -47.45 2.56 -6.00
N THR A 3 -48.22 1.64 -6.59
CA THR A 3 -47.73 0.29 -6.92
C THR A 3 -46.59 0.30 -7.94
N GLY A 4 -46.72 1.08 -9.01
CA GLY A 4 -45.67 1.16 -10.04
C GLY A 4 -44.36 1.77 -9.54
N HIS A 5 -44.40 2.62 -8.51
CA HIS A 5 -43.18 3.17 -7.92
C HIS A 5 -42.46 2.12 -7.06
N ILE A 6 -43.21 1.39 -6.22
CA ILE A 6 -42.67 0.28 -5.42
C ILE A 6 -42.06 -0.79 -6.33
N ASP A 7 -42.75 -1.14 -7.42
CA ASP A 7 -42.23 -2.13 -8.39
C ASP A 7 -40.89 -1.67 -8.99
N THR A 8 -40.74 -0.38 -9.33
CA THR A 8 -39.47 0.16 -9.85
C THR A 8 -38.34 0.17 -8.81
N LEU A 9 -38.64 0.44 -7.54
CA LEU A 9 -37.65 0.37 -6.46
C LEU A 9 -37.20 -1.06 -6.21
N LEU A 10 -38.14 -2.01 -6.21
CA LEU A 10 -37.85 -3.43 -6.06
C LEU A 10 -36.99 -3.95 -7.22
N GLU A 11 -37.32 -3.60 -8.47
CA GLU A 11 -36.51 -3.94 -9.64
C GLU A 11 -35.08 -3.43 -9.47
N ARG A 12 -34.91 -2.15 -9.11
CA ARG A 12 -33.59 -1.56 -8.88
C ARG A 12 -32.83 -2.26 -7.76
N TYR A 13 -33.48 -2.56 -6.65
CA TYR A 13 -32.87 -3.26 -5.52
C TYR A 13 -32.40 -4.67 -5.92
N LEU A 14 -33.20 -5.42 -6.68
CA LEU A 14 -32.83 -6.77 -7.13
C LEU A 14 -31.62 -6.74 -8.07
N VAL A 15 -31.51 -5.74 -8.95
CA VAL A 15 -30.32 -5.55 -9.81
C VAL A 15 -29.09 -5.24 -8.96
N LEU A 16 -29.21 -4.36 -7.97
CA LEU A 16 -28.10 -4.04 -7.05
C LEU A 16 -27.68 -5.25 -6.22
N LEU A 17 -28.63 -6.08 -5.77
CA LEU A 17 -28.37 -7.30 -5.03
C LEU A 17 -27.61 -8.34 -5.87
N ASP A 18 -27.98 -8.51 -7.14
CA ASP A 18 -27.26 -9.39 -8.07
C ASP A 18 -25.82 -8.89 -8.30
N GLU A 19 -25.65 -7.58 -8.50
CA GLU A 19 -24.32 -6.99 -8.63
C GLU A 19 -23.48 -7.17 -7.35
N TYR A 20 -24.07 -6.93 -6.17
CA TYR A 20 -23.41 -7.12 -4.89
C TYR A 20 -22.95 -8.57 -4.69
N THR A 21 -23.82 -9.54 -4.94
CA THR A 21 -23.49 -10.97 -4.77
C THR A 21 -22.36 -11.39 -5.74
N THR A 22 -22.43 -10.95 -7.00
CA THR A 22 -21.38 -11.17 -8.01
C THR A 22 -20.04 -10.56 -7.59
N LEU A 23 -20.03 -9.33 -7.07
CA LEU A 23 -18.82 -8.68 -6.58
C LEU A 23 -18.23 -9.41 -5.37
N ARG A 24 -19.08 -9.93 -4.48
CA ARG A 24 -18.65 -10.69 -3.30
C ARG A 24 -17.98 -12.01 -3.68
N GLU A 25 -18.52 -12.70 -4.68
CA GLU A 25 -17.89 -13.90 -5.26
C GLU A 25 -16.54 -13.57 -5.91
N ARG A 26 -16.49 -12.47 -6.68
CA ARG A 26 -15.26 -12.01 -7.32
C ARG A 26 -14.19 -11.66 -6.29
N LEU A 27 -14.55 -10.96 -5.22
CA LEU A 27 -13.67 -10.64 -4.09
C LEU A 27 -13.11 -11.92 -3.47
N THR A 28 -13.99 -12.87 -3.14
CA THR A 28 -13.60 -14.14 -2.52
C THR A 28 -12.62 -14.91 -3.41
N ARG A 29 -12.91 -15.01 -4.70
CA ARG A 29 -12.05 -15.69 -5.68
C ARG A 29 -10.68 -15.03 -5.78
N ALA A 30 -10.64 -13.70 -5.85
CA ALA A 30 -9.38 -12.95 -5.91
C ALA A 30 -8.57 -13.11 -4.63
N GLN A 31 -9.21 -13.05 -3.46
CA GLN A 31 -8.56 -13.25 -2.15
C GLN A 31 -7.98 -14.65 -2.02
N VAL A 32 -8.75 -15.70 -2.37
CA VAL A 32 -8.25 -17.08 -2.36
C VAL A 32 -7.02 -17.21 -3.26
N GLY A 33 -7.07 -16.67 -4.49
CA GLY A 33 -5.91 -16.67 -5.40
C GLY A 33 -4.71 -15.90 -4.85
N MET A 34 -4.94 -14.76 -4.20
CA MET A 34 -3.90 -13.95 -3.57
C MET A 34 -3.19 -14.73 -2.47
N TYR A 35 -3.94 -15.31 -1.53
CA TYR A 35 -3.37 -16.08 -0.43
C TYR A 35 -2.67 -17.37 -0.90
N GLN A 36 -3.22 -18.05 -1.90
CA GLN A 36 -2.56 -19.22 -2.52
C GLN A 36 -1.21 -18.85 -3.14
N ASN A 37 -1.14 -17.72 -3.84
CA ASN A 37 0.09 -17.23 -4.44
C ASN A 37 1.13 -16.81 -3.40
N ILE A 38 0.70 -16.18 -2.29
CA ILE A 38 1.57 -15.89 -1.14
C ILE A 38 2.10 -17.18 -0.52
N ALA A 39 1.24 -18.17 -0.29
CA ALA A 39 1.62 -19.46 0.25
C ALA A 39 2.63 -20.17 -0.65
N ARG A 40 2.40 -20.17 -1.97
CA ARG A 40 3.32 -20.73 -2.96
C ARG A 40 4.66 -20.01 -2.97
N ALA A 41 4.67 -18.68 -2.91
CA ALA A 41 5.90 -17.89 -2.83
C ALA A 41 6.71 -18.29 -1.59
N ASN A 42 6.06 -18.34 -0.42
CA ASN A 42 6.67 -18.72 0.85
C ASN A 42 7.18 -20.17 0.87
N PHE A 43 6.47 -21.08 0.22
CA PHE A 43 6.91 -22.47 0.11
C PHE A 43 8.17 -22.63 -0.76
N SER A 44 8.28 -21.86 -1.84
CA SER A 44 9.44 -21.85 -2.73
C SER A 44 10.58 -20.93 -2.29
N ALA A 45 10.43 -20.24 -1.16
CA ALA A 45 11.42 -19.29 -0.68
C ALA A 45 12.69 -20.01 -0.22
N GLU A 46 13.84 -19.33 -0.37
CA GLU A 46 15.10 -19.83 0.15
C GLU A 46 15.06 -19.98 1.68
N ARG A 47 15.91 -20.85 2.22
CA ARG A 47 15.85 -21.25 3.62
C ARG A 47 16.01 -20.03 4.53
N GLY A 48 14.96 -19.72 5.30
CA GLY A 48 14.92 -18.59 6.24
C GLY A 48 14.23 -17.34 5.69
N VAL A 49 13.84 -17.30 4.42
CA VAL A 49 13.10 -16.18 3.82
C VAL A 49 11.60 -16.44 3.91
N ARG A 50 10.87 -15.47 4.46
CA ARG A 50 9.40 -15.46 4.45
C ARG A 50 8.94 -14.12 3.93
N TYR A 51 8.19 -14.12 2.83
CA TYR A 51 7.55 -12.93 2.29
C TYR A 51 6.46 -12.49 3.25
N GLY A 52 6.73 -11.45 4.02
CA GLY A 52 5.88 -10.95 5.08
C GLY A 52 6.38 -9.64 5.68
N PRO A 53 5.72 -9.17 6.75
CA PRO A 53 6.01 -7.88 7.37
C PRO A 53 7.44 -7.70 7.85
N ASP A 54 8.10 -8.79 8.23
CA ASP A 54 9.47 -8.78 8.76
C ASP A 54 10.51 -8.27 7.73
N TYR A 55 10.17 -8.27 6.44
CA TYR A 55 11.00 -7.77 5.34
C TYR A 55 10.57 -6.39 4.82
N TYR A 56 9.61 -5.73 5.50
CA TYR A 56 9.22 -4.37 5.12
C TYR A 56 10.33 -3.39 5.54
N ASP A 57 10.72 -2.52 4.60
CA ASP A 57 11.52 -1.35 4.93
C ASP A 57 10.69 -0.44 5.87
N GLU A 58 11.30 0.08 6.94
CA GLU A 58 10.66 1.04 7.85
C GLU A 58 10.12 2.28 7.12
N ARG A 59 10.62 2.55 5.91
CA ARG A 59 10.17 3.62 5.01
C ARG A 59 8.98 3.21 4.14
N MET A 60 8.36 2.05 4.37
CA MET A 60 7.20 1.55 3.63
C MET A 60 6.10 2.62 3.59
N ARG A 61 5.65 2.93 2.37
CA ARG A 61 4.52 3.81 2.11
C ARG A 61 3.51 3.08 1.24
N ALA A 62 2.23 3.49 1.36
CA ALA A 62 1.18 2.98 0.49
C ALA A 62 1.54 3.25 -0.97
N SER A 63 1.55 2.19 -1.78
CA SER A 63 1.78 2.29 -3.22
C SER A 63 0.54 2.74 -3.98
N ARG A 64 -0.65 2.38 -3.47
CA ARG A 64 -1.97 2.78 -3.99
C ARG A 64 -2.76 3.48 -2.89
N VAL A 65 -3.44 4.57 -3.25
CA VAL A 65 -4.30 5.33 -2.34
C VAL A 65 -5.62 5.62 -3.04
N LEU A 66 -6.72 5.48 -2.31
CA LEU A 66 -8.05 5.84 -2.76
C LEU A 66 -8.53 7.07 -1.98
N ALA A 67 -8.92 8.11 -2.69
CA ALA A 67 -9.73 9.18 -2.12
C ALA A 67 -11.19 8.75 -2.11
N VAL A 68 -11.86 9.01 -0.99
CA VAL A 68 -13.28 8.73 -0.81
C VAL A 68 -14.01 10.07 -0.78
N SER A 69 -14.97 10.24 -1.67
CA SER A 69 -15.94 11.34 -1.64
C SER A 69 -17.33 10.75 -1.43
N VAL A 70 -18.25 11.51 -0.84
CA VAL A 70 -19.61 11.06 -0.56
C VAL A 70 -20.58 11.97 -1.30
N ASP A 71 -21.51 11.38 -2.03
CA ASP A 71 -22.54 12.12 -2.76
C ASP A 71 -23.65 12.65 -1.83
N GLY A 72 -24.53 13.49 -2.36
CA GLY A 72 -25.73 13.96 -1.67
C GLY A 72 -26.72 12.86 -1.23
N ARG A 73 -26.57 11.62 -1.74
CA ARG A 73 -27.34 10.43 -1.33
C ARG A 73 -26.55 9.50 -0.39
N ASN A 74 -25.48 9.99 0.22
CA ASN A 74 -24.62 9.21 1.12
C ASN A 74 -23.94 7.97 0.48
N VAL A 75 -23.88 7.92 -0.85
CA VAL A 75 -23.16 6.88 -1.60
C VAL A 75 -21.70 7.29 -1.76
N PRO A 76 -20.73 6.47 -1.32
CA PRO A 76 -19.32 6.78 -1.47
C PRO A 76 -18.86 6.54 -2.92
N ARG A 77 -18.09 7.48 -3.45
CA ARG A 77 -17.30 7.36 -4.67
C ARG A 77 -15.82 7.28 -4.33
N PHE A 78 -15.10 6.52 -5.14
CA PHE A 78 -13.68 6.25 -4.93
C PHE A 78 -12.90 6.70 -6.15
N GLU A 79 -11.80 7.40 -5.92
CA GLU A 79 -10.88 7.83 -6.97
C GLU A 79 -9.45 7.42 -6.59
N ILE A 80 -8.70 6.91 -7.57
CA ILE A 80 -7.30 6.54 -7.36
C ILE A 80 -6.45 7.81 -7.35
N VAL A 81 -5.77 8.08 -6.24
CA VAL A 81 -4.93 9.26 -6.04
C VAL A 81 -3.48 8.86 -5.87
N GLN A 82 -2.55 9.72 -6.31
CA GLN A 82 -1.14 9.48 -6.06
C GLN A 82 -0.85 9.60 -4.55
N PRO A 83 0.01 8.74 -3.98
CA PRO A 83 0.31 8.77 -2.55
C PRO A 83 0.86 10.11 -2.03
N ALA A 84 1.43 10.93 -2.91
CA ALA A 84 1.94 12.26 -2.56
C ALA A 84 0.83 13.29 -2.28
N ASP A 85 -0.34 13.13 -2.92
CA ASP A 85 -1.43 14.11 -2.86
C ASP A 85 -2.40 13.78 -1.71
N ALA A 86 -2.42 12.53 -1.26
CA ALA A 86 -3.27 12.04 -0.17
C ALA A 86 -2.85 12.50 1.25
N VAL A 87 -1.66 13.09 1.41
CA VAL A 87 -1.16 13.58 2.72
C VAL A 87 -1.68 15.00 3.03
N THR A 88 -2.47 15.59 2.15
CA THR A 88 -3.13 16.88 2.41
C THR A 88 -4.47 16.61 3.12
N GLU A 89 -4.48 16.84 4.43
CA GLU A 89 -5.54 16.45 5.37
C GLU A 89 -6.99 16.80 4.98
N PRO A 90 -7.98 16.04 5.51
CA PRO A 90 -9.37 16.45 5.57
C PRO A 90 -9.51 17.68 6.48
N LYS A 91 -9.92 18.81 5.89
CA LYS A 91 -10.17 20.08 6.58
C LYS A 91 -11.46 19.99 7.41
N ALA A 92 -11.35 19.62 8.69
CA ALA A 92 -12.43 19.75 9.67
C ALA A 92 -11.95 20.58 10.89
N MET A 93 -12.39 21.85 10.86
CA MET A 93 -12.84 22.71 11.96
C MET A 93 -12.26 22.48 13.36
N GLY A 94 -11.51 23.48 13.82
CA GLY A 94 -10.76 23.43 15.07
C GLY A 94 -11.58 23.52 16.35
N THR A 95 -10.92 23.11 17.42
CA THR A 95 -11.07 23.74 18.72
C THR A 95 -9.70 23.68 19.40
N ASN A 96 -9.17 24.86 19.70
CA ASN A 96 -7.99 25.03 20.54
C ASN A 96 -8.26 24.45 21.92
N GLU A 97 -7.32 23.68 22.47
CA GLU A 97 -6.95 23.87 23.87
C GLU A 97 -5.54 23.36 24.14
N ALA A 98 -4.69 24.30 24.55
CA ALA A 98 -3.35 24.07 25.02
C ALA A 98 -3.38 23.51 26.46
N ARG A 99 -2.46 22.58 26.78
CA ARG A 99 -1.67 22.57 28.02
C ARG A 99 -0.64 21.43 28.02
N ASN A 100 0.64 21.83 27.96
CA ASN A 100 1.79 21.09 28.50
C ASN A 100 1.90 21.49 30.00
N PRO A 101 2.53 20.70 30.91
CA PRO A 101 3.99 20.64 30.95
C PRO A 101 4.61 19.29 31.40
N LYS A 102 5.71 18.94 30.72
CA LYS A 102 7.01 18.41 31.22
C LYS A 102 7.02 17.56 32.50
N ASP A 103 7.57 16.34 32.38
CA ASP A 103 8.41 15.76 33.42
C ASP A 103 9.75 15.25 32.84
N LYS A 104 10.83 15.47 33.59
CA LYS A 104 12.23 15.15 33.28
C LYS A 104 12.69 14.04 34.22
N GLY A 105 13.15 12.92 33.66
CA GLY A 105 13.95 11.91 34.36
C GLY A 105 15.17 11.51 33.54
N ARG A 106 16.33 11.37 34.17
CA ARG A 106 17.69 11.44 33.59
C ARG A 106 18.49 10.20 34.02
N SER A 107 19.47 9.81 33.19
CA SER A 107 20.68 8.98 33.51
C SER A 107 20.48 7.46 33.44
N ARG A 108 21.42 6.58 33.03
CA ARG A 108 22.87 6.55 32.67
C ARG A 108 23.14 5.10 32.13
N SER A 109 23.78 4.93 30.98
CA SER A 109 25.17 4.45 30.71
C SER A 109 25.44 2.94 30.82
N ASP A 110 26.44 2.50 30.03
CA ASP A 110 27.21 1.23 30.01
C ASP A 110 26.76 0.30 28.85
N ALA A 111 27.47 0.15 27.71
CA ALA A 111 28.87 -0.19 27.39
C ALA A 111 29.23 -1.69 27.56
N ASP A 112 29.91 -2.21 26.52
CA ASP A 112 30.60 -3.51 26.36
C ASP A 112 29.70 -4.75 26.10
N GLU A 113 30.01 -5.71 25.22
CA GLU A 113 31.23 -6.06 24.47
C GLU A 113 30.88 -7.03 23.32
N ALA A 114 31.66 -7.01 22.23
CA ALA A 114 31.72 -8.07 21.21
C ALA A 114 32.58 -9.26 21.69
N PRO A 115 32.53 -10.45 21.04
CA PRO A 115 33.53 -10.77 20.01
C PRO A 115 32.92 -11.56 18.82
N ASP A 116 33.30 -11.30 17.57
CA ASP A 116 34.52 -11.71 16.85
C ASP A 116 34.72 -13.24 16.71
N TYR A 117 34.48 -13.75 15.50
CA TYR A 117 35.08 -14.98 14.96
C TYR A 117 35.31 -14.80 13.46
N ALA A 118 36.58 -14.58 13.13
CA ALA A 118 37.14 -14.56 11.79
C ALA A 118 37.46 -15.97 11.25
N ALA A 119 37.26 -16.17 9.95
CA ALA A 119 37.99 -17.06 9.02
C ALA A 119 37.26 -16.98 7.67
N GLY A 120 37.85 -16.81 6.49
CA GLY A 120 39.22 -16.69 6.03
C GLY A 120 39.18 -16.77 4.50
N GLU A 121 39.93 -15.88 3.85
CA GLU A 121 40.58 -15.98 2.53
C GLU A 121 39.76 -16.28 1.24
N ALA A 122 39.79 -15.33 0.31
CA ALA A 122 40.30 -15.56 -1.05
C ALA A 122 40.72 -14.23 -1.71
N THR A 123 42.00 -14.15 -2.03
CA THR A 123 42.77 -13.11 -2.73
C THR A 123 42.33 -12.90 -4.17
N PHE A 124 42.37 -11.66 -4.69
CA PHE A 124 42.92 -11.33 -6.02
C PHE A 124 43.34 -9.84 -6.04
N ALA A 125 44.60 -9.61 -6.36
CA ALA A 125 45.20 -8.30 -6.60
C ALA A 125 45.24 -8.02 -8.10
N ASP A 126 44.98 -6.77 -8.51
CA ASP A 126 45.86 -6.03 -9.42
C ASP A 126 45.57 -4.52 -9.35
N GLU A 127 46.63 -3.73 -9.16
CA GLU A 127 46.66 -2.26 -9.22
C GLU A 127 47.16 -1.82 -10.59
N VAL A 128 46.65 -0.72 -11.17
CA VAL A 128 47.50 0.37 -11.73
C VAL A 128 46.74 1.72 -11.69
N LYS A 129 47.46 2.77 -11.24
CA LYS A 129 47.19 4.23 -11.24
C LYS A 129 47.22 4.83 -12.67
N ASP A 130 46.93 6.10 -13.02
CA ASP A 130 47.13 7.47 -12.51
C ASP A 130 46.15 8.39 -13.29
N GLU A 131 45.39 9.33 -12.70
CA GLU A 131 45.67 10.74 -12.31
C GLU A 131 45.57 11.86 -13.40
N LYS A 132 44.84 12.94 -13.01
CA LYS A 132 44.79 14.36 -13.50
C LYS A 132 43.90 14.71 -14.72
N GLU A 133 43.22 15.86 -14.85
CA GLU A 133 42.98 17.08 -14.03
C GLU A 133 41.81 17.88 -14.67
N ALA A 134 41.12 18.68 -13.83
CA ALA A 134 40.47 19.99 -14.07
C ALA A 134 39.50 20.25 -15.26
N ASN A 135 38.26 20.67 -14.90
CA ASN A 135 37.57 21.95 -15.22
C ASN A 135 36.05 21.68 -15.12
N GLY A 136 35.26 22.26 -14.23
CA GLY A 136 35.03 23.69 -14.06
C GLY A 136 33.87 24.13 -14.94
N GLU A 137 32.63 23.77 -14.58
CA GLU A 137 31.42 24.52 -14.97
C GLU A 137 30.23 24.09 -14.08
N GLU A 138 29.82 25.02 -13.21
CA GLU A 138 28.59 24.95 -12.43
C GLU A 138 27.39 24.96 -13.37
N VAL A 139 26.78 23.80 -13.58
CA VAL A 139 25.39 23.72 -14.04
C VAL A 139 24.56 23.43 -12.80
N GLU A 140 23.76 24.41 -12.38
CA GLU A 140 22.67 24.26 -11.40
C GLU A 140 21.77 23.09 -11.80
N LYS A 141 22.12 21.90 -11.33
CA LYS A 141 21.24 20.75 -11.34
C LYS A 141 20.27 20.96 -10.20
N THR A 142 19.12 21.56 -10.50
CA THR A 142 17.90 21.32 -9.73
C THR A 142 17.79 19.81 -9.55
N LYS A 143 18.14 19.31 -8.35
CA LYS A 143 18.04 17.91 -7.99
C LYS A 143 16.55 17.57 -7.94
N LYS A 144 15.96 17.24 -9.09
CA LYS A 144 14.78 16.39 -9.14
C LYS A 144 15.21 15.09 -8.48
N GLN A 145 14.85 14.92 -7.20
CA GLN A 145 14.98 13.66 -6.50
C GLN A 145 14.37 12.60 -7.42
N LYS A 146 15.21 11.72 -7.95
CA LYS A 146 14.72 10.56 -8.70
C LYS A 146 13.79 9.83 -7.73
N LYS A 147 12.47 9.86 -7.98
CA LYS A 147 11.50 9.03 -7.26
C LYS A 147 12.03 7.60 -7.38
N GLY A 148 12.63 7.09 -6.32
CA GLY A 148 13.04 5.69 -6.25
C GLY A 148 11.82 4.85 -6.58
N ASN A 149 12.00 3.81 -7.39
CA ASN A 149 10.90 2.95 -7.82
C ASN A 149 10.22 2.36 -6.59
N SER A 150 9.06 2.92 -6.22
CA SER A 150 8.29 2.63 -5.00
C SER A 150 7.51 1.32 -5.12
N ASP A 151 8.09 0.33 -5.78
CA ASP A 151 7.50 -0.99 -5.88
C ASP A 151 7.88 -1.80 -4.64
N PRO A 152 6.92 -2.13 -3.75
CA PRO A 152 7.20 -2.85 -2.51
C PRO A 152 7.81 -4.24 -2.76
N LEU A 153 7.65 -4.82 -3.96
CA LEU A 153 8.26 -6.10 -4.28
C LEU A 153 9.79 -6.06 -4.29
N ARG A 154 10.39 -4.88 -4.50
CA ARG A 154 11.85 -4.72 -4.48
C ARG A 154 12.44 -4.83 -3.08
N TRP A 155 11.62 -4.74 -2.02
CA TRP A 155 12.08 -4.96 -0.65
C TRP A 155 12.49 -6.41 -0.40
N PHE A 156 12.00 -7.35 -1.22
CA PHE A 156 12.32 -8.77 -1.13
C PHE A 156 13.48 -9.19 -2.06
N GLY A 157 14.26 -8.23 -2.56
CA GLY A 157 15.41 -8.47 -3.43
C GLY A 157 15.21 -8.05 -4.90
N ILE A 158 16.23 -8.30 -5.72
CA ILE A 158 16.28 -7.84 -7.12
C ILE A 158 15.23 -8.54 -7.99
N LEU A 159 14.87 -9.79 -7.66
CA LEU A 159 13.93 -10.60 -8.43
C LEU A 159 12.85 -11.21 -7.53
N ALA A 160 11.71 -10.53 -7.42
CA ALA A 160 10.54 -11.10 -6.75
C ALA A 160 10.00 -12.31 -7.53
N PRO A 161 9.69 -13.43 -6.87
CA PRO A 161 9.23 -14.63 -7.54
C PRO A 161 7.86 -14.40 -8.20
N LEU A 162 7.57 -15.16 -9.27
CA LEU A 162 6.32 -15.01 -10.03
C LEU A 162 5.06 -15.09 -9.16
N PRO A 163 4.90 -16.04 -8.21
CA PRO A 163 3.72 -16.08 -7.36
C PRO A 163 3.55 -14.82 -6.52
N LEU A 164 4.64 -14.21 -6.03
CA LEU A 164 4.54 -12.98 -5.25
C LEU A 164 4.08 -11.80 -6.11
N ARG A 165 4.55 -11.71 -7.35
CA ARG A 165 4.04 -10.73 -8.33
C ARG A 165 2.55 -10.93 -8.62
N GLN A 166 2.11 -12.17 -8.81
CA GLN A 166 0.70 -12.50 -9.02
C GLN A 166 -0.17 -12.14 -7.80
N ALA A 167 0.33 -12.39 -6.60
CA ALA A 167 -0.34 -11.96 -5.37
C ALA A 167 -0.49 -10.44 -5.30
N GLN A 168 0.54 -9.68 -5.66
CA GLN A 168 0.47 -8.22 -5.73
C GLN A 168 -0.56 -7.76 -6.77
N THR A 169 -0.57 -8.33 -7.98
CA THR A 169 -1.57 -8.01 -9.01
C THR A 169 -2.99 -8.23 -8.51
N LEU A 170 -3.27 -9.36 -7.84
CA LEU A 170 -4.58 -9.64 -7.26
C LEU A 170 -4.92 -8.67 -6.13
N SER A 171 -3.96 -8.33 -5.27
CA SER A 171 -4.15 -7.37 -4.18
C SER A 171 -4.52 -5.99 -4.71
N VAL A 172 -3.83 -5.53 -5.76
CA VAL A 172 -4.12 -4.26 -6.43
C VAL A 172 -5.50 -4.27 -7.04
N HIS A 173 -5.86 -5.33 -7.79
CA HIS A 173 -7.19 -5.50 -8.37
C HIS A 173 -8.32 -5.47 -7.33
N ILE A 174 -8.11 -6.13 -6.19
CA ILE A 174 -9.08 -6.13 -5.08
C ILE A 174 -9.30 -4.72 -4.53
N VAL A 175 -8.22 -3.98 -4.28
CA VAL A 175 -8.29 -2.65 -3.65
C VAL A 175 -8.78 -1.60 -4.63
N GLU A 176 -8.34 -1.62 -5.88
CA GLU A 176 -8.67 -0.56 -6.85
C GLU A 176 -10.04 -0.72 -7.49
N ASP A 177 -10.52 -1.95 -7.67
CA ASP A 177 -11.73 -2.20 -8.43
C ASP A 177 -12.85 -2.83 -7.59
N VAL A 178 -12.54 -3.93 -6.89
CA VAL A 178 -13.59 -4.78 -6.30
C VAL A 178 -14.18 -4.17 -5.04
N ILE A 179 -13.34 -3.81 -4.07
CA ILE A 179 -13.80 -3.24 -2.80
C ILE A 179 -14.54 -1.91 -3.02
N PRO A 180 -14.02 -0.95 -3.81
CA PRO A 180 -14.71 0.30 -4.09
C PRO A 180 -16.12 0.09 -4.62
N ARG A 181 -16.28 -0.74 -5.67
CA ARG A 181 -17.60 -0.99 -6.25
C ARG A 181 -18.51 -1.70 -5.27
N LEU A 182 -18.01 -2.68 -4.52
CA LEU A 182 -18.79 -3.42 -3.52
C LEU A 182 -19.35 -2.47 -2.45
N VAL A 183 -18.54 -1.54 -1.95
CA VAL A 183 -18.94 -0.56 -0.93
C VAL A 183 -19.93 0.46 -1.51
N SER A 184 -19.74 0.93 -2.74
CA SER A 184 -20.70 1.83 -3.40
C SER A 184 -22.05 1.14 -3.59
N VAL A 185 -22.08 -0.09 -4.09
CA VAL A 185 -23.33 -0.85 -4.31
C VAL A 185 -24.04 -1.12 -2.98
N ASP A 186 -23.33 -1.50 -1.92
CA ASP A 186 -23.93 -1.67 -0.58
C ASP A 186 -24.57 -0.38 -0.05
N ALA A 187 -23.96 0.78 -0.32
CA ALA A 187 -24.56 2.07 0.03
C ALA A 187 -25.77 2.42 -0.86
N GLU A 188 -25.71 2.13 -2.16
CA GLU A 188 -26.84 2.32 -3.08
C GLU A 188 -28.04 1.44 -2.69
N MET A 189 -27.80 0.20 -2.24
CA MET A 189 -28.86 -0.68 -1.73
C MET A 189 -29.53 -0.08 -0.49
N LYS A 190 -28.74 0.41 0.47
CA LYS A 190 -29.25 1.08 1.68
C LYS A 190 -30.03 2.36 1.39
N ASP A 191 -29.63 3.11 0.37
CA ASP A 191 -30.35 4.30 -0.10
C ASP A 191 -31.76 3.90 -0.58
N VAL A 192 -31.84 2.88 -1.44
CA VAL A 192 -33.12 2.36 -1.96
C VAL A 192 -34.01 1.75 -0.87
N GLU A 193 -33.45 1.16 0.19
CA GLU A 193 -34.22 0.61 1.32
C GLU A 193 -34.91 1.69 2.19
N ILE A 194 -34.45 2.95 2.11
CA ILE A 194 -34.96 4.06 2.94
C ILE A 194 -35.89 4.99 2.13
N GLU A 195 -35.89 4.90 0.79
CA GLU A 195 -36.84 5.57 -0.11
C GLU A 195 -38.26 4.99 0.02
#